data_AF-A0A352T0B2-F1
#
_entry.id   AF-A0A352T0B2-F1
#
_cell.length_a   1.000
_cell.length_b   1.000
_cell.length_c   1.000
_cell.angle_alpha   90.00
_cell.angle_beta   90.00
_cell.angle_gamma   90.00
#
_symmetry.space_group_name_H-M   'P 1'
#
loop_
_entity.id
_entity.type
_entity.pdbx_description
1 polymer ?
#
loop_
_entity_poly.entity_id
_entity_poly.type
_entity_poly.pdbx_seq_one_letter_code
_entity_poly.pdbx_strand_id
1 'polypeptide(L)'
;MEELLKKKLEAAMEMKNFTEEIRSLSPKTDYDKINSMLDERQVRIENINAINEEIKKKEELYSKFGEFGKFDYLKKEIREVFKETAEIDNLIRKNLNDELKNVKSILNQPEEPTRLINIKA
;
A
#
# COMPACT_ATOMS: atom_id res chain seq x y z
N MET A 1 -10.10 7.43 25.03
CA MET A 1 -9.14 7.91 24.01
C MET A 1 -8.14 6.81 23.70
N GLU A 2 -7.46 6.28 24.72
CA GLU A 2 -6.52 5.15 24.60
C GLU A 2 -7.06 3.98 23.75
N GLU A 3 -8.24 3.46 24.07
CA GLU A 3 -8.84 2.33 23.34
C GLU A 3 -9.07 2.61 21.85
N LEU A 4 -9.44 3.85 21.48
CA LEU A 4 -9.57 4.23 20.06
C LEU A 4 -8.21 4.28 19.36
N LEU A 5 -7.17 4.75 20.06
CA LEU A 5 -5.82 4.79 19.53
C LEU A 5 -5.24 3.38 19.38
N LYS A 6 -5.48 2.48 20.33
CA LYS A 6 -5.11 1.06 20.21
C LYS A 6 -5.81 0.41 19.00
N LYS A 7 -7.12 0.63 18.85
CA LYS A 7 -7.89 0.14 17.69
C LYS A 7 -7.36 0.69 16.37
N LYS A 8 -7.00 1.98 16.32
CA LYS A 8 -6.40 2.59 15.13
C LYS A 8 -5.02 1.99 14.82
N LEU A 9 -4.22 1.74 15.86
CA LEU A 9 -2.90 1.13 15.72
C LEU A 9 -3.00 -0.30 15.17
N GLU A 10 -3.91 -1.11 15.70
CA GLU A 10 -4.21 -2.46 15.18
C GLU A 10 -4.61 -2.41 13.70
N ALA A 11 -5.58 -1.56 13.35
CA ALA A 11 -5.99 -1.39 11.95
C ALA A 11 -4.85 -0.91 11.04
N ALA A 12 -3.94 -0.06 11.54
CA ALA A 12 -2.76 0.36 10.80
C ALA A 12 -1.77 -0.79 10.59
N MET A 13 -1.54 -1.64 11.61
CA MET A 13 -0.67 -2.81 11.48
C MET A 13 -1.23 -3.82 10.48
N GLU A 14 -2.53 -4.08 10.52
CA GLU A 14 -3.20 -4.93 9.53
C GLU A 14 -3.03 -4.38 8.11
N MET A 15 -3.19 -3.07 7.93
CA MET A 15 -2.99 -2.41 6.64
C MET A 15 -1.54 -2.52 6.13
N LYS A 16 -0.55 -2.39 7.03
CA LYS A 16 0.85 -2.60 6.68
C LYS A 16 1.09 -4.04 6.21
N ASN A 17 0.63 -5.02 6.98
CA ASN A 17 0.78 -6.45 6.65
C ASN A 17 0.10 -6.77 5.32
N PHE A 18 -1.11 -6.24 5.09
CA PHE A 18 -1.82 -6.41 3.83
C PHE A 18 -1.08 -5.76 2.65
N THR A 19 -0.43 -4.61 2.87
CA THR A 19 0.41 -3.97 1.84
C THR A 19 1.67 -4.79 1.55
N GLU A 20 2.25 -5.44 2.55
CA GLU A 20 3.34 -6.42 2.37
C GLU A 20 2.92 -7.63 1.54
N GLU A 21 1.70 -8.14 1.76
CA GLU A 21 1.14 -9.21 0.94
C GLU A 21 1.05 -8.79 -0.54
N ILE A 22 0.54 -7.60 -0.82
CA ILE A 22 0.52 -7.06 -2.20
C ILE A 22 1.93 -6.98 -2.78
N ARG A 23 2.92 -6.53 -1.99
CA ARG A 23 4.33 -6.44 -2.45
C ARG A 23 4.88 -7.81 -2.87
N SER A 24 4.46 -8.89 -2.22
CA SER A 24 4.94 -10.24 -2.50
C SER A 24 4.41 -10.83 -3.81
N LEU A 25 3.39 -10.23 -4.41
CA LEU A 25 2.76 -10.71 -5.65
C LEU A 25 3.48 -10.21 -6.89
N SER A 26 3.36 -11.00 -7.97
CA SER A 26 3.90 -10.66 -9.27
C SER A 26 2.80 -10.10 -10.16
N PRO A 27 2.91 -8.85 -10.65
CA PRO A 27 1.93 -8.26 -11.57
C PRO A 27 1.73 -9.04 -12.87
N LYS A 28 2.67 -9.91 -13.26
CA LYS A 28 2.57 -10.76 -14.46
C LYS A 28 1.64 -11.94 -14.29
N THR A 29 1.62 -12.51 -13.09
CA THR A 29 0.99 -13.81 -12.81
C THR A 29 -0.22 -13.68 -11.90
N ASP A 30 -0.25 -12.64 -11.09
CA ASP A 30 -1.23 -12.44 -10.02
C ASP A 30 -2.09 -11.19 -10.25
N TYR A 31 -2.23 -10.73 -11.51
CA TYR A 31 -2.91 -9.48 -11.85
C TYR A 31 -4.33 -9.38 -11.25
N ASP A 32 -5.17 -10.39 -11.48
CA ASP A 32 -6.56 -10.39 -10.98
C ASP A 32 -6.60 -10.37 -9.44
N LYS A 33 -5.67 -11.08 -8.80
CA LYS A 33 -5.54 -11.11 -7.35
C LYS A 33 -5.10 -9.75 -6.80
N ILE A 34 -4.10 -9.12 -7.40
CA ILE A 34 -3.67 -7.77 -7.04
C ILE A 34 -4.84 -6.80 -7.18
N ASN A 35 -5.59 -6.89 -8.28
CA ASN A 35 -6.73 -6.01 -8.51
C ASN A 35 -7.81 -6.17 -7.42
N SER A 36 -8.18 -7.40 -7.08
CA SER A 36 -9.11 -7.67 -5.96
C SER A 36 -8.59 -7.15 -4.62
N MET A 37 -7.29 -7.31 -4.35
CA MET A 37 -6.68 -6.82 -3.11
C MET A 37 -6.69 -5.29 -3.02
N LEU A 38 -6.62 -4.57 -4.15
CA LEU A 38 -6.76 -3.11 -4.15
C LEU A 38 -8.16 -2.66 -3.73
N ASP A 39 -9.20 -3.41 -4.10
CA ASP A 39 -10.57 -3.13 -3.63
C ASP A 39 -10.70 -3.37 -2.12
N GLU A 40 -10.17 -4.49 -1.60
CA GLU A 40 -10.14 -4.76 -0.16
C GLU A 40 -9.33 -3.70 0.61
N ARG A 41 -8.27 -3.18 0.01
CA ARG A 41 -7.46 -2.11 0.57
C ARG A 41 -8.27 -0.85 0.82
N GLN A 42 -9.17 -0.51 -0.09
CA GLN A 42 -10.05 0.65 0.02
C GLN A 42 -10.97 0.52 1.25
N VAL A 43 -11.53 -0.66 1.48
CA VAL A 43 -12.36 -0.95 2.67
C VAL A 43 -11.57 -0.75 3.98
N ARG A 44 -10.31 -1.18 4.02
CA ARG A 44 -9.43 -0.98 5.19
C ARG A 44 -9.15 0.49 5.46
N ILE A 45 -8.92 1.29 4.40
CA ILE A 45 -8.73 2.74 4.51
C ILE A 45 -9.99 3.40 5.08
N GLU A 46 -11.18 3.01 4.62
CA GLU A 46 -12.45 3.53 5.12
C GLU A 46 -12.64 3.22 6.61
N ASN A 47 -12.29 2.02 7.06
CA ASN A 47 -12.31 1.66 8.48
C ASN A 47 -11.36 2.52 9.32
N ILE A 48 -10.13 2.75 8.84
CA ILE A 48 -9.16 3.62 9.51
C ILE A 48 -9.70 5.06 9.59
N ASN A 49 -10.31 5.56 8.51
CA ASN A 49 -10.88 6.89 8.46
C ASN A 49 -12.06 7.05 9.43
N ALA A 50 -12.94 6.06 9.53
CA ALA A 50 -14.03 6.06 10.51
C ALA A 50 -13.49 6.18 11.95
N ILE A 51 -12.47 5.39 12.30
CA ILE A 51 -11.81 5.47 13.61
C ILE A 51 -11.15 6.85 13.82
N ASN A 52 -10.57 7.41 12.77
CA ASN A 52 -9.94 8.73 12.82
C ASN A 52 -10.96 9.85 13.12
N GLU A 53 -12.14 9.79 12.52
CA GLU A 53 -13.22 10.73 12.80
C GLU A 53 -13.74 10.61 14.24
N GLU A 54 -13.85 9.39 14.77
CA GLU A 54 -14.19 9.18 16.19
C GLU A 54 -13.14 9.76 17.14
N ILE A 55 -11.86 9.58 16.81
CA ILE A 55 -10.74 10.15 17.57
C ILE A 55 -10.84 11.68 17.56
N LYS A 56 -11.02 12.29 16.39
CA LYS A 56 -11.12 13.74 16.23
C LYS A 56 -12.26 14.34 17.07
N LYS A 57 -13.45 13.71 17.02
CA LYS A 57 -14.59 14.11 17.85
C LYS A 57 -14.27 14.06 19.35
N LYS A 58 -13.54 13.04 19.81
CA LYS A 58 -13.12 12.96 21.22
C LYS A 58 -12.06 14.02 21.54
N GLU A 59 -11.09 14.26 20.67
CA GLU A 59 -10.07 15.29 20.88
C GLU A 59 -10.66 16.69 20.97
N GLU A 60 -11.66 17.01 20.15
CA GLU A 60 -12.40 18.27 20.23
C GLU A 60 -13.09 18.45 21.59
N LEU A 61 -13.57 17.36 22.20
CA LEU A 61 -14.12 17.39 23.56
C LEU A 61 -13.03 17.56 24.62
N TYR A 62 -11.94 16.78 24.55
CA TYR A 62 -10.84 16.83 25.52
C TYR A 62 -10.04 18.12 25.49
N SER A 63 -9.91 18.76 24.32
CA SER A 63 -9.24 20.06 24.18
C SER A 63 -9.86 21.17 25.03
N LYS A 64 -11.16 21.05 25.35
CA LYS A 64 -11.85 21.97 26.25
C LYS A 64 -11.53 21.72 27.74
N PHE A 65 -10.93 20.59 28.09
CA PHE A 65 -10.67 20.15 29.46
C PHE A 65 -9.18 19.94 29.79
N GLY A 66 -8.26 20.24 28.87
CA GLY A 66 -6.82 20.41 29.16
C GLY A 66 -5.96 19.13 29.25
N GLU A 67 -6.50 17.93 28.97
CA GLU A 67 -5.70 16.70 28.92
C GLU A 67 -5.12 16.46 27.51
N PHE A 68 -4.00 17.12 27.18
CA PHE A 68 -3.21 16.85 25.97
C PHE A 68 -1.92 16.10 26.30
N GLY A 69 -1.60 15.05 25.53
CA GLY A 69 -0.27 14.40 25.55
C GLY A 69 -0.21 13.01 26.19
N LYS A 70 -1.25 12.56 26.91
CA LYS A 70 -1.25 11.26 27.62
C LYS A 70 -1.02 10.04 26.71
N PHE A 71 -1.34 10.16 25.41
CA PHE A 71 -1.29 9.06 24.45
C PHE A 71 -0.43 9.37 23.22
N ASP A 72 0.54 10.28 23.35
CA ASP A 72 1.40 10.67 22.23
C ASP A 72 2.27 9.52 21.71
N TYR A 73 2.61 8.54 22.56
CA TYR A 73 3.35 7.36 22.14
C TYR A 73 2.54 6.53 21.10
N LEU A 74 1.26 6.26 21.35
CA LEU A 74 0.39 5.57 20.38
C LEU A 74 0.25 6.36 19.08
N LYS A 75 0.13 7.69 19.16
CA LYS A 75 0.07 8.54 17.97
C LYS A 75 1.35 8.46 17.15
N LYS A 76 2.52 8.39 17.80
CA LYS A 76 3.82 8.22 17.14
C LYS A 76 3.92 6.84 16.48
N GLU A 77 3.54 5.77 17.18
CA GLU A 77 3.54 4.41 16.63
C GLU A 77 2.64 4.30 15.39
N ILE A 78 1.43 4.83 15.44
CA ILE A 78 0.50 4.86 14.29
C ILE A 78 1.15 5.59 13.09
N ARG A 79 1.82 6.71 13.33
CA ARG A 79 2.50 7.47 12.25
C ARG A 79 3.65 6.67 11.64
N GLU A 80 4.43 5.97 12.46
CA GLU A 80 5.52 5.14 11.95
C GLU A 80 4.99 3.99 11.09
N VAL A 81 3.92 3.31 11.54
CA VAL A 81 3.28 2.25 10.74
C VAL A 81 2.78 2.76 9.39
N PHE A 82 2.18 3.95 9.34
CA PHE A 82 1.76 4.55 8.07
C PHE A 82 2.94 4.96 7.18
N LYS A 83 4.04 5.43 7.77
CA LYS A 83 5.26 5.75 7.05
C LYS A 83 5.87 4.50 6.42
N GLU A 84 6.01 3.42 7.18
CA GLU A 84 6.47 2.12 6.67
C GLU A 84 5.55 1.60 5.56
N THR A 85 4.23 1.73 5.72
CA THR A 85 3.25 1.36 4.68
C THR A 85 3.48 2.15 3.39
N ALA A 86 3.75 3.46 3.48
CA ALA A 86 4.04 4.30 2.32
C ALA A 86 5.38 3.94 1.66
N GLU A 87 6.38 3.51 2.43
CA GLU A 87 7.65 3.01 1.91
C GLU A 87 7.46 1.71 1.12
N ILE A 88 6.63 0.78 1.62
CA ILE A 88 6.26 -0.45 0.92
C ILE A 88 5.54 -0.12 -0.40
N ASP A 89 4.60 0.85 -0.39
CA ASP A 89 3.93 1.31 -1.61
C ASP A 89 4.88 1.90 -2.65
N ASN A 90 5.91 2.62 -2.20
CA ASN A 90 6.93 3.14 -3.10
C ASN A 90 7.69 2.01 -3.80
N LEU A 91 7.97 0.91 -3.10
CA LEU A 91 8.59 -0.28 -3.70
C LEU A 91 7.66 -0.96 -4.71
N ILE A 92 6.38 -1.11 -4.40
CA ILE A 92 5.37 -1.66 -5.33
C ILE A 92 5.33 -0.83 -6.63
N ARG A 93 5.23 0.50 -6.50
CA ARG A 93 5.21 1.42 -7.66
C ARG A 93 6.49 1.34 -8.48
N LYS A 94 7.65 1.22 -7.83
CA LYS A 94 8.93 1.04 -8.52
C LYS A 94 8.95 -0.26 -9.33
N ASN A 95 8.55 -1.38 -8.73
CA ASN A 95 8.53 -2.69 -9.39
C ASN A 95 7.58 -2.69 -10.61
N LEU A 96 6.39 -2.10 -10.48
CA LEU A 96 5.45 -1.94 -11.59
C LEU A 96 6.04 -1.11 -12.73
N ASN A 97 6.67 0.02 -12.42
CA ASN A 97 7.31 0.86 -13.43
C ASN A 97 8.46 0.17 -14.15
N ASP A 98 9.27 -0.61 -13.43
CA ASP A 98 10.38 -1.35 -14.02
C ASP A 98 9.86 -2.47 -14.93
N GLU A 99 8.74 -3.10 -14.59
CA GLU A 99 8.08 -4.06 -15.48
C GLU A 99 7.54 -3.39 -16.75
N LEU A 100 6.88 -2.23 -16.63
CA LEU A 100 6.40 -1.48 -17.79
C LEU A 100 7.54 -1.06 -18.73
N LYS A 101 8.69 -0.65 -18.17
CA LYS A 101 9.89 -0.34 -18.97
C LYS A 101 10.39 -1.57 -19.71
N ASN A 102 10.40 -2.74 -19.07
CA ASN A 102 10.81 -4.00 -19.69
C ASN A 102 9.89 -4.37 -20.87
N VAL A 103 8.57 -4.33 -20.66
CA VAL A 103 7.59 -4.56 -21.74
C VAL A 103 7.82 -3.59 -22.91
N LYS A 104 7.98 -2.29 -22.61
CA LYS A 104 8.28 -1.29 -23.64
C LYS A 104 9.59 -1.56 -24.37
N SER A 105 10.62 -2.05 -23.68
CA SER A 105 11.88 -2.43 -24.29
C SER A 105 11.71 -3.59 -25.27
N ILE A 106 10.94 -4.61 -24.90
CA ILE A 106 10.67 -5.79 -25.75
C ILE A 106 9.88 -5.36 -27.00
N LEU A 107 8.82 -4.57 -26.83
CA LEU A 107 7.96 -4.14 -27.95
C LEU A 107 8.65 -3.18 -28.92
N ASN A 108 9.65 -2.43 -28.46
CA ASN A 108 10.41 -1.49 -29.31
C ASN A 108 11.64 -2.13 -29.96
N GLN A 109 11.86 -3.44 -29.85
CA GLN A 109 12.91 -4.10 -30.61
C GLN A 109 12.49 -4.16 -32.09
N PRO A 110 13.37 -3.74 -33.04
CA PRO A 110 13.12 -3.99 -34.45
C PRO A 110 12.98 -5.50 -34.65
N GLU A 111 12.08 -5.94 -35.53
CA GLU A 111 11.97 -7.34 -35.91
C GLU A 111 13.36 -7.87 -36.24
N GLU A 112 13.87 -8.81 -35.44
CA GLU A 112 15.08 -9.51 -35.85
C GLU A 112 14.75 -10.14 -37.21
N PRO A 113 15.55 -9.88 -38.26
CA PRO A 113 15.30 -10.52 -39.54
C PRO A 113 15.42 -12.02 -39.27
N THR A 114 14.27 -12.71 -39.28
CA THR A 114 14.20 -14.17 -39.31
C THR A 114 15.21 -14.59 -40.35
N ARG A 115 16.32 -15.20 -39.91
CA ARG A 115 17.33 -15.73 -40.80
C ARG A 115 16.60 -16.69 -41.73
N LEU A 116 16.28 -16.23 -42.93
CA LEU A 116 15.80 -17.05 -44.02
C LEU A 116 16.92 -18.07 -44.24
N ILE A 117 16.73 -19.26 -43.67
CA ILE A 117 17.60 -20.39 -43.89
C ILE A 117 17.48 -20.65 -45.40
N ASN A 118 18.51 -20.25 -46.13
CA ASN A 118 18.59 -20.45 -47.56
C ASN A 118 18.84 -21.95 -47.79
N ILE A 119 17.79 -22.76 -47.69
CA ILE A 119 17.83 -24.16 -48.09
C ILE A 119 17.82 -24.16 -49.61
N LYS A 120 19.02 -24.12 -50.20
CA LYS A 120 19.22 -24.63 -51.56
C LYS A 120 19.17 -26.15 -51.48
N ALA A 121 18.09 -26.73 -51.98
CA ALA A 121 18.00 -28.12 -52.40
C ALA A 121 17.66 -28.16 -53.89
#